data_AF-A0A8G2EZE4-F1
#
_entry.id   AF-A0A8G2EZE4-F1
#
_cell.length_a   1.000
_cell.length_b   1.000
_cell.length_c   1.000
_cell.angle_alpha   90.00
_cell.angle_beta   90.00
_cell.angle_gamma   90.00
#
_symmetry.space_group_name_H-M   'P 1'
#
loop_
_entity.id
_entity.type
_entity.pdbx_description
1 polymer ?
#
loop_
_entity_poly.entity_id
_entity_poly.type
_entity_poly.pdbx_seq_one_letter_code
_entity_poly.pdbx_strand_id
1 'polypeptide(L)'
;MLKFVLLILLLLTPQNSILAAAGAKSGQDAMRASLNEIILELSDNQVTDTRYSDALRAEIKRQRDFIVPTLTAAGPLKSLTFLDSTQPAPDRQVDRFLAEHEKTSFEWTISQDEEGVVTLLVLAPPHASATPEEKRTALAGATLTELIGELRDGRIAETRYSKPLIKEMKNQRDFIIPTLAAAGPLKTLKFLNSTRSEAEQPIHQFLAEHEAAKFMWTVSVNAKGVVTLLIMQPGN
;
A
#
# COMPACT_ATOMS: atom_id res chain seq x y z
N MET A 1 29.89 -14.61 -5.24
CA MET A 1 29.45 -14.61 -3.83
C MET A 1 27.93 -14.73 -3.80
N LEU A 2 27.43 -15.94 -3.55
CA LEU A 2 26.00 -16.25 -3.53
C LEU A 2 25.47 -15.92 -2.12
N LYS A 3 24.49 -15.01 -2.02
CA LYS A 3 23.78 -14.71 -0.76
C LYS A 3 22.62 -15.70 -0.60
N PHE A 4 22.62 -16.46 0.49
CA PHE A 4 21.54 -17.36 0.85
C PHE A 4 20.35 -16.56 1.41
N VAL A 5 19.17 -16.76 0.84
CA VAL A 5 17.87 -16.43 1.46
C VAL A 5 17.15 -17.77 1.63
N LEU A 6 16.93 -18.17 2.89
CA LEU A 6 16.22 -19.40 3.23
C LEU A 6 14.71 -19.11 3.19
N LEU A 7 14.01 -19.76 2.25
CA LEU A 7 12.56 -19.73 2.11
C LEU A 7 12.04 -21.11 2.53
N ILE A 8 11.20 -21.20 3.56
CA ILE A 8 10.45 -22.42 3.87
C ILE A 8 8.96 -22.10 3.75
N LEU A 9 8.31 -22.76 2.79
CA LEU A 9 6.87 -22.78 2.53
C LEU A 9 6.28 -24.02 3.20
N LEU A 10 5.19 -23.88 3.97
CA LEU A 10 4.37 -25.02 4.38
C LEU A 10 2.87 -24.73 4.24
N LEU A 11 2.18 -25.75 3.76
CA LEU A 11 0.83 -25.77 3.20
C LEU A 11 -0.30 -25.88 4.24
N LEU A 12 -1.46 -25.41 3.82
CA LEU A 12 -2.76 -25.26 4.49
C LEU A 12 -3.42 -26.58 4.99
N THR A 13 -4.13 -26.49 6.12
CA THR A 13 -5.40 -27.19 6.36
C THR A 13 -6.40 -26.27 7.08
N PRO A 14 -7.67 -26.15 6.63
CA PRO A 14 -8.64 -25.23 7.23
C PRO A 14 -9.64 -25.99 8.12
N GLN A 15 -9.47 -25.98 9.46
CA GLN A 15 -10.53 -26.53 10.35
C GLN A 15 -10.80 -25.79 11.67
N ASN A 16 -10.22 -24.60 11.95
CA ASN A 16 -10.45 -23.91 13.24
C ASN A 16 -11.05 -22.49 13.12
N SER A 17 -12.00 -22.25 12.23
CA SER A 17 -12.36 -20.86 11.83
C SER A 17 -13.26 -20.05 12.78
N ILE A 18 -13.84 -20.60 13.87
CA ILE A 18 -14.73 -19.81 14.77
C ILE A 18 -14.10 -19.56 16.15
N LEU A 19 -13.45 -20.55 16.77
CA LEU A 19 -12.72 -20.35 18.03
C LEU A 19 -11.42 -19.54 17.82
N ALA A 20 -10.78 -19.65 16.65
CA ALA A 20 -9.62 -18.83 16.31
C ALA A 20 -9.98 -17.35 16.09
N ALA A 21 -11.20 -17.01 15.65
CA ALA A 21 -11.56 -15.63 15.35
C ALA A 21 -11.76 -14.76 16.61
N ALA A 22 -12.33 -15.33 17.69
CA ALA A 22 -12.45 -14.65 18.97
C ALA A 22 -11.10 -14.53 19.70
N GLY A 23 -10.29 -15.60 19.67
CA GLY A 23 -8.93 -15.62 20.21
C GLY A 23 -7.96 -14.71 19.44
N ALA A 24 -8.07 -14.65 18.12
CA ALA A 24 -7.29 -13.75 17.27
C ALA A 24 -7.63 -12.28 17.53
N LYS A 25 -8.91 -11.95 17.75
CA LYS A 25 -9.31 -10.58 18.10
C LYS A 25 -8.78 -10.15 19.47
N SER A 26 -8.85 -11.03 20.49
CA SER A 26 -8.27 -10.72 21.81
C SER A 26 -6.73 -10.65 21.78
N GLY A 27 -6.07 -11.49 20.98
CA GLY A 27 -4.62 -11.44 20.79
C GLY A 27 -4.17 -10.18 20.05
N GLN A 28 -4.93 -9.76 19.04
CA GLN A 28 -4.68 -8.55 18.26
C GLN A 28 -4.86 -7.27 19.09
N ASP A 29 -5.88 -7.20 19.95
CA ASP A 29 -6.11 -6.06 20.84
C ASP A 29 -4.99 -5.96 21.90
N ALA A 30 -4.53 -7.11 22.43
CA ALA A 30 -3.38 -7.17 23.32
C ALA A 30 -2.07 -6.74 22.63
N MET A 31 -1.84 -7.19 21.39
CA MET A 31 -0.68 -6.80 20.59
C MET A 31 -0.69 -5.30 20.26
N ARG A 32 -1.87 -4.75 19.92
CA ARG A 32 -2.04 -3.31 19.69
C ARG A 32 -1.72 -2.50 20.94
N ALA A 33 -2.21 -2.93 22.11
CA ALA A 33 -1.92 -2.27 23.38
C ALA A 33 -0.42 -2.32 23.71
N SER A 34 0.21 -3.48 23.52
CA SER A 34 1.65 -3.66 23.71
C SER A 34 2.47 -2.73 22.81
N LEU A 35 2.13 -2.67 21.52
CA LEU A 35 2.82 -1.80 20.55
C LEU A 35 2.65 -0.32 20.87
N ASN A 36 1.45 0.11 21.31
CA ASN A 36 1.20 1.49 21.73
C ASN A 36 2.16 1.91 22.86
N GLU A 37 2.27 1.07 23.89
CA GLU A 37 3.16 1.31 25.02
C GLU A 37 4.63 1.28 24.60
N ILE A 38 5.04 0.38 23.70
CA ILE A 38 6.41 0.32 23.15
C ILE A 38 6.75 1.61 22.41
N ILE A 39 5.85 2.13 21.57
CA ILE A 39 6.08 3.37 20.82
C ILE A 39 6.26 4.54 21.78
N LEU A 40 5.43 4.63 22.82
CA LEU A 40 5.55 5.67 23.84
C LEU A 40 6.88 5.54 24.60
N GLU A 41 7.22 4.32 25.04
CA GLU A 41 8.47 4.02 25.76
C GLU A 41 9.72 4.39 24.94
N LEU A 42 9.74 4.02 23.66
CA LEU A 42 10.84 4.35 22.74
C LEU A 42 10.91 5.84 22.45
N SER A 43 9.76 6.53 22.35
CA SER A 43 9.71 7.99 22.14
C SER A 43 10.22 8.76 23.36
N ASP A 44 9.85 8.29 24.56
CA ASP A 44 10.29 8.87 25.85
C ASP A 44 11.69 8.42 26.26
N ASN A 45 12.30 7.55 25.45
CA ASN A 45 13.67 7.06 25.63
C ASN A 45 13.88 6.26 26.94
N GLN A 46 12.84 5.56 27.39
CA GLN A 46 12.79 4.81 28.65
C GLN A 46 12.67 3.30 28.43
N VAL A 47 13.60 2.67 27.70
CA VAL A 47 13.52 1.23 27.41
C VAL A 47 13.47 0.41 28.71
N THR A 48 12.33 -0.24 28.99
CA THR A 48 12.13 -1.02 30.23
C THR A 48 12.61 -2.46 30.07
N ASP A 49 13.16 -3.01 31.15
CA ASP A 49 14.00 -4.22 31.12
C ASP A 49 13.24 -5.57 31.10
N THR A 50 11.92 -5.61 30.95
CA THR A 50 11.17 -6.88 31.10
C THR A 50 10.32 -7.28 29.91
N ARG A 51 10.09 -6.38 28.93
CA ARG A 51 9.18 -6.63 27.81
C ARG A 51 9.83 -7.26 26.58
N TYR A 52 11.14 -7.07 26.42
CA TYR A 52 11.88 -7.51 25.24
C TYR A 52 12.81 -8.67 25.58
N SER A 53 12.94 -9.59 24.64
CA SER A 53 14.03 -10.57 24.66
C SER A 53 15.39 -9.87 24.75
N ASP A 54 16.39 -10.53 25.36
CA ASP A 54 17.74 -9.96 25.54
C ASP A 54 18.38 -9.55 24.21
N ALA A 55 18.17 -10.34 23.16
CA ALA A 55 18.66 -10.05 21.82
C ALA A 55 18.03 -8.78 21.23
N LEU A 56 16.71 -8.65 21.32
CA LEU A 56 16.01 -7.47 20.81
C LEU A 56 16.39 -6.21 21.62
N ARG A 57 16.55 -6.35 22.93
CA ARG A 57 17.00 -5.26 23.80
C ARG A 57 18.38 -4.74 23.41
N ALA A 58 19.33 -5.63 23.14
CA ALA A 58 20.66 -5.25 22.68
C ALA A 58 20.58 -4.46 21.35
N GLU A 59 19.71 -4.89 20.43
CA GLU A 59 19.53 -4.21 19.15
C GLU A 59 18.84 -2.85 19.28
N ILE A 60 17.82 -2.73 20.14
CA ILE A 60 17.18 -1.44 20.45
C ILE A 60 18.22 -0.46 21.03
N LYS A 61 19.06 -0.91 21.97
CA LYS A 61 20.15 -0.08 22.53
C LYS A 61 21.14 0.35 21.46
N ARG A 62 21.47 -0.54 20.51
CA ARG A 62 22.38 -0.26 19.40
C ARG A 62 21.80 0.75 18.40
N GLN A 63 20.51 0.67 18.11
CA GLN A 63 19.82 1.53 17.14
C GLN A 63 19.16 2.77 17.78
N ARG A 64 19.39 3.01 19.07
CA ARG A 64 18.77 4.09 19.85
C ARG A 64 18.88 5.46 19.19
N ASP A 65 20.08 5.78 18.69
CA ASP A 65 20.39 7.07 18.06
C ASP A 65 19.65 7.27 16.72
N PHE A 66 19.10 6.20 16.15
CA PHE A 66 18.20 6.27 15.00
C PHE A 66 16.74 6.32 15.44
N ILE A 67 16.31 5.41 16.32
CA ILE A 67 14.89 5.24 16.71
C ILE A 67 14.35 6.50 17.39
N VAL A 68 15.05 7.02 18.41
CA VAL A 68 14.54 8.13 19.22
C VAL A 68 14.37 9.40 18.39
N PRO A 69 15.36 9.85 17.58
CA PRO A 69 15.17 11.02 16.72
C PRO A 69 14.08 10.81 15.66
N THR A 70 13.96 9.61 15.09
CA THR A 70 12.92 9.30 14.09
C THR A 70 11.52 9.44 14.66
N LEU A 71 11.26 8.91 15.86
CA LEU A 71 9.95 9.03 16.52
C LEU A 71 9.70 10.46 17.02
N THR A 72 10.73 11.13 17.56
CA THR A 72 10.65 12.54 17.97
C THR A 72 10.30 13.44 16.79
N ALA A 73 10.92 13.23 15.63
CA ALA A 73 10.66 13.99 14.41
C ALA A 73 9.25 13.75 13.85
N ALA A 74 8.71 12.55 14.04
CA ALA A 74 7.36 12.19 13.62
C ALA A 74 6.26 12.83 14.47
N GLY A 75 6.57 13.15 15.74
CA GLY A 75 5.63 13.71 16.70
C GLY A 75 4.80 12.62 17.42
N PRO A 76 3.84 13.03 18.26
CA PRO A 76 3.05 12.09 19.07
C PRO A 76 2.24 11.14 18.19
N LEU A 77 2.08 9.91 18.67
CA LEU A 77 1.23 8.89 18.06
C LEU A 77 -0.24 9.32 18.15
N LYS A 78 -0.96 9.25 17.01
CA LYS A 78 -2.40 9.56 16.90
C LYS A 78 -3.25 8.31 16.84
N SER A 79 -2.84 7.32 16.06
CA SER A 79 -3.61 6.10 15.83
C SER A 79 -2.71 4.90 15.53
N LEU A 80 -3.22 3.70 15.84
CA LEU A 80 -2.62 2.42 15.49
C LEU A 80 -3.66 1.56 14.78
N THR A 81 -3.44 1.31 13.49
CA THR A 81 -4.32 0.51 12.65
C THR A 81 -3.66 -0.81 12.33
N PHE A 82 -4.33 -1.93 12.62
CA PHE A 82 -3.84 -3.24 12.20
C PHE A 82 -3.93 -3.39 10.68
N LEU A 83 -2.89 -3.96 10.08
CA LEU A 83 -2.82 -4.22 8.65
C LEU A 83 -3.10 -5.70 8.35
N ASP A 84 -2.19 -6.57 8.77
CA ASP A 84 -2.29 -8.01 8.58
C ASP A 84 -1.49 -8.78 9.65
N SER A 85 -1.67 -10.10 9.63
CA SER A 85 -0.93 -11.03 10.48
C SER A 85 -0.39 -12.16 9.61
N THR A 86 0.83 -12.59 9.93
CA THR A 86 1.46 -13.76 9.33
C THR A 86 1.89 -14.71 10.43
N GLN A 87 1.73 -16.01 10.21
CA GLN A 87 2.13 -17.04 11.17
C GLN A 87 3.24 -17.90 10.54
N PRO A 88 4.50 -17.42 10.54
CA PRO A 88 5.61 -18.14 9.92
C PRO A 88 5.96 -19.45 10.63
N ALA A 89 5.57 -19.62 11.90
CA ALA A 89 5.71 -20.85 12.66
C ALA A 89 4.48 -21.06 13.57
N PRO A 90 4.14 -22.30 13.98
CA PRO A 90 2.94 -22.59 14.76
C PRO A 90 2.81 -21.78 16.06
N ASP A 91 3.93 -21.49 16.68
CA ASP A 91 4.13 -20.77 17.95
C ASP A 91 4.45 -19.28 17.76
N ARG A 92 4.50 -18.78 16.52
CA ARG A 92 4.96 -17.43 16.23
C ARG A 92 3.98 -16.67 15.34
N GLN A 93 3.26 -15.75 15.96
CA GLN A 93 2.45 -14.76 15.26
C GLN A 93 3.26 -13.48 15.04
N VAL A 94 3.20 -12.94 13.82
CA VAL A 94 3.84 -11.70 13.42
C VAL A 94 2.77 -10.75 12.89
N ASP A 95 2.52 -9.68 13.63
CA ASP A 95 1.48 -8.71 13.31
C ASP A 95 2.08 -7.43 12.75
N ARG A 96 1.38 -6.81 11.79
CA ARG A 96 1.76 -5.54 11.19
C ARG A 96 0.73 -4.47 11.51
N PHE A 97 1.23 -3.29 11.85
CA PHE A 97 0.42 -2.13 12.21
C PHE A 97 0.92 -0.88 11.48
N LEU A 98 -0.01 -0.03 11.06
CA LEU A 98 0.27 1.34 10.66
C LEU A 98 0.11 2.26 11.87
N ALA A 99 1.21 2.85 12.32
CA ALA A 99 1.26 3.88 13.35
C ALA A 99 1.22 5.26 12.68
N GLU A 100 0.13 5.99 12.87
CA GLU A 100 0.02 7.37 12.38
C GLU A 100 0.49 8.32 13.47
N HIS A 101 1.56 9.06 13.19
CA HIS A 101 2.03 10.15 14.05
C HIS A 101 1.53 11.50 13.52
N GLU A 102 1.88 12.57 14.23
CA GLU A 102 1.46 13.91 13.83
C GLU A 102 1.92 14.31 12.43
N LYS A 103 3.16 13.96 12.06
CA LYS A 103 3.83 14.44 10.83
C LYS A 103 4.05 13.37 9.77
N THR A 104 4.04 12.09 10.14
CA THR A 104 4.28 10.96 9.23
C THR A 104 3.65 9.69 9.80
N SER A 105 3.65 8.62 9.03
CA SER A 105 3.19 7.30 9.48
C SER A 105 4.31 6.29 9.31
N PHE A 106 4.37 5.31 10.20
CA PHE A 106 5.30 4.20 10.11
C PHE A 106 4.55 2.88 10.11
N GLU A 107 5.08 1.92 9.35
CA GLU A 107 4.67 0.55 9.53
C GLU A 107 5.55 -0.12 10.59
N TRP A 108 4.90 -0.78 11.53
CA TRP A 108 5.52 -1.56 12.59
C TRP A 108 5.19 -3.03 12.40
N THR A 109 6.22 -3.87 12.46
CA THR A 109 6.06 -5.32 12.56
C THR A 109 6.45 -5.77 13.96
N ILE A 110 5.58 -6.50 14.64
CA ILE A 110 5.78 -6.97 16.00
C ILE A 110 5.49 -8.47 16.10
N SER A 111 6.28 -9.17 16.92
CA SER A 111 6.04 -10.58 17.27
C SER A 111 6.35 -10.79 18.75
N GLN A 112 5.50 -11.58 19.40
CA GLN A 112 5.69 -12.04 20.76
C GLN A 112 5.83 -13.56 20.79
N ASP A 113 6.53 -14.08 21.79
CA ASP A 113 6.49 -15.51 22.11
C ASP A 113 5.26 -15.88 22.97
N GLU A 114 5.14 -17.16 23.32
CA GLU A 114 4.02 -17.69 24.12
C GLU A 114 3.93 -17.07 25.52
N GLU A 115 5.02 -16.50 26.04
CA GLU A 115 5.08 -15.82 27.34
C GLU A 115 4.73 -14.32 27.24
N GLY A 116 4.48 -13.82 26.02
CA GLY A 116 4.17 -12.41 25.75
C GLY A 116 5.41 -11.51 25.65
N VAL A 117 6.62 -12.08 25.60
CA VAL A 117 7.86 -11.33 25.44
C VAL A 117 8.04 -10.97 23.97
N VAL A 118 8.38 -9.70 23.70
CA VAL A 118 8.60 -9.23 22.34
C VAL A 118 9.93 -9.77 21.81
N THR A 119 9.85 -10.55 20.74
CA THR A 119 10.99 -11.21 20.09
C THR A 119 11.34 -10.58 18.75
N LEU A 120 10.42 -9.82 18.16
CA LEU A 120 10.64 -9.05 16.94
C LEU A 120 9.96 -7.69 17.06
N LEU A 121 10.71 -6.64 16.72
CA LEU A 121 10.19 -5.30 16.53
C LEU A 121 10.92 -4.67 15.35
N VAL A 122 10.19 -4.37 14.28
CA VAL A 122 10.75 -3.74 13.08
C VAL A 122 9.98 -2.46 12.80
N LEU A 123 10.71 -1.35 12.78
CA LEU A 123 10.24 -0.06 12.33
C LEU A 123 10.60 0.09 10.85
N ALA A 124 9.62 0.04 9.96
CA ALA A 124 9.85 0.36 8.56
C ALA A 124 10.18 1.86 8.42
N PRO A 125 10.92 2.27 7.36
CA PRO A 125 11.11 3.68 7.05
C PRO A 125 9.77 4.41 6.99
N PRO A 126 9.71 5.72 7.32
CA PRO A 126 8.48 6.48 7.30
C PRO A 126 7.79 6.34 5.96
N HIS A 127 6.51 5.95 5.99
CA HIS A 127 5.63 6.23 4.88
C HIS A 127 5.56 7.75 4.78
N ALA A 128 6.24 8.30 3.76
CA ALA A 128 5.94 9.66 3.35
C ALA A 128 4.44 9.71 3.09
N SER A 129 3.72 10.55 3.84
CA SER A 129 2.33 10.86 3.54
C SER A 129 2.30 11.26 2.08
N ALA A 130 1.56 10.50 1.26
CA ALA A 130 1.48 10.76 -0.17
C ALA A 130 1.18 12.25 -0.38
N THR A 131 2.11 12.97 -1.00
CA THR A 131 1.96 14.37 -1.36
C THR A 131 0.64 14.54 -2.12
N PRO A 132 0.02 15.74 -2.12
CA PRO A 132 -1.18 15.97 -2.92
C PRO A 132 -1.02 15.54 -4.39
N GLU A 133 0.20 15.61 -4.93
CA GLU A 133 0.52 15.14 -6.28
C GLU A 133 0.55 13.61 -6.40
N GLU A 134 1.12 12.90 -5.43
CA GLU A 134 1.09 11.44 -5.40
C GLU A 134 -0.33 10.91 -5.22
N LYS A 135 -1.17 11.58 -4.41
CA LYS A 135 -2.60 11.24 -4.26
C LYS A 135 -3.36 11.41 -5.58
N ARG A 136 -3.10 12.50 -6.32
CA ARG A 136 -3.71 12.75 -7.63
C ARG A 136 -3.24 11.73 -8.67
N THR A 137 -1.95 11.41 -8.67
CA THR A 137 -1.37 10.38 -9.54
C THR A 137 -1.96 9.00 -9.25
N ALA A 138 -2.10 8.64 -7.97
CA ALA A 138 -2.72 7.38 -7.55
C ALA A 138 -4.20 7.31 -7.96
N LEU A 139 -4.96 8.39 -7.78
CA LEU A 139 -6.35 8.48 -8.25
C LEU A 139 -6.43 8.30 -9.76
N ALA A 140 -5.57 8.98 -10.53
CA ALA A 140 -5.55 8.85 -11.98
C ALA A 140 -5.20 7.43 -12.43
N GLY A 141 -4.22 6.78 -11.79
CA GLY A 141 -3.83 5.39 -12.08
C GLY A 141 -4.92 4.37 -11.76
N ALA A 142 -5.58 4.50 -10.60
CA ALA A 142 -6.71 3.66 -10.21
C ALA A 142 -7.89 3.83 -11.17
N THR A 143 -8.24 5.10 -11.47
CA THR A 143 -9.31 5.43 -12.42
C THR A 143 -9.02 4.84 -13.80
N LEU A 144 -7.79 4.98 -14.31
CA LEU A 144 -7.38 4.42 -15.59
C LEU A 144 -7.43 2.89 -15.62
N THR A 145 -7.03 2.23 -14.54
CA THR A 145 -7.08 0.76 -14.42
C THR A 145 -8.51 0.24 -14.56
N GLU A 146 -9.47 0.87 -13.86
CA GLU A 146 -10.88 0.52 -13.96
C GLU A 146 -11.41 0.76 -15.38
N LEU A 147 -11.07 1.89 -16.00
CA LEU A 147 -11.52 2.22 -17.35
C LEU A 147 -10.97 1.28 -18.43
N ILE A 148 -9.71 0.88 -18.34
CA ILE A 148 -9.13 -0.11 -19.25
C ILE A 148 -9.92 -1.43 -19.15
N GLY A 149 -10.28 -1.85 -17.94
CA GLY A 149 -11.12 -3.03 -17.72
C GLY A 149 -12.50 -2.89 -18.35
N GLU A 150 -13.19 -1.77 -18.11
CA GLU A 150 -14.51 -1.49 -18.68
C GLU A 150 -14.48 -1.46 -20.22
N LEU A 151 -13.50 -0.76 -20.80
CA LEU A 151 -13.35 -0.63 -22.25
C LEU A 151 -13.03 -1.97 -22.90
N ARG A 152 -12.17 -2.79 -22.29
CA ARG A 152 -11.91 -4.17 -22.75
C ARG A 152 -13.20 -5.01 -22.73
N ASP A 153 -14.03 -4.86 -21.69
CA ASP A 153 -15.32 -5.56 -21.57
C ASP A 153 -16.42 -4.95 -22.48
N GLY A 154 -16.07 -3.96 -23.30
CA GLY A 154 -16.96 -3.35 -24.29
C GLY A 154 -17.90 -2.27 -23.74
N ARG A 155 -17.66 -1.79 -22.52
CA ARG A 155 -18.50 -0.84 -21.79
C ARG A 155 -17.90 0.56 -21.79
N ILE A 156 -18.75 1.57 -21.99
CA ILE A 156 -18.42 2.99 -21.81
C ILE A 156 -19.38 3.53 -20.74
N ALA A 157 -18.93 3.60 -19.49
CA ALA A 157 -19.72 4.18 -18.41
C ALA A 157 -19.73 5.71 -18.52
N GLU A 158 -20.77 6.28 -19.15
CA GLU A 158 -20.88 7.72 -19.42
C GLU A 158 -20.68 8.61 -18.18
N THR A 159 -21.02 8.11 -16.98
CA THR A 159 -20.85 8.80 -15.70
C THR A 159 -19.40 9.06 -15.31
N ARG A 160 -18.44 8.35 -15.93
CA ARG A 160 -17.00 8.43 -15.64
C ARG A 160 -16.29 9.50 -16.48
N TYR A 161 -16.94 9.99 -17.54
CA TYR A 161 -16.33 10.91 -18.50
C TYR A 161 -17.00 12.29 -18.43
N SER A 162 -16.23 13.33 -18.73
CA SER A 162 -16.80 14.66 -18.96
C SER A 162 -17.74 14.64 -20.18
N LYS A 163 -18.76 15.51 -20.18
CA LYS A 163 -19.73 15.60 -21.29
C LYS A 163 -19.06 15.71 -22.68
N PRO A 164 -18.00 16.53 -22.87
CA PRO A 164 -17.29 16.58 -24.16
C PRO A 164 -16.64 15.25 -24.53
N LEU A 165 -16.05 14.56 -23.55
CA LEU A 165 -15.31 13.32 -23.77
C LEU A 165 -16.21 12.12 -24.09
N ILE A 166 -17.45 12.08 -23.58
CA ILE A 166 -18.41 11.00 -23.89
C ILE A 166 -18.61 10.86 -25.40
N LYS A 167 -18.76 11.98 -26.11
CA LYS A 167 -18.97 11.98 -27.56
C LYS A 167 -17.75 11.40 -28.28
N GLU A 168 -16.55 11.79 -27.86
CA GLU A 168 -15.31 11.30 -28.44
C GLU A 168 -15.10 9.80 -28.17
N MET A 169 -15.38 9.33 -26.96
CA MET A 169 -15.30 7.91 -26.61
C MET A 169 -16.27 7.06 -27.43
N LYS A 170 -17.47 7.56 -27.73
CA LYS A 170 -18.42 6.87 -28.62
C LYS A 170 -17.90 6.77 -30.05
N ASN A 171 -17.22 7.82 -30.55
CA ASN A 171 -16.63 7.82 -31.89
C ASN A 171 -15.42 6.87 -31.99
N GLN A 172 -14.62 6.78 -30.94
CA GLN A 172 -13.43 5.93 -30.90
C GLN A 172 -13.71 4.50 -30.41
N ARG A 173 -14.97 4.19 -30.08
CA ARG A 173 -15.41 2.92 -29.52
C ARG A 173 -14.94 1.72 -30.33
N ASP A 174 -15.17 1.79 -31.64
CA ASP A 174 -14.90 0.70 -32.58
C ASP A 174 -13.40 0.50 -32.84
N PHE A 175 -12.56 1.44 -32.39
CA PHE A 175 -11.12 1.31 -32.40
C PHE A 175 -10.57 0.82 -31.05
N ILE A 176 -10.95 1.47 -29.95
CA ILE A 176 -10.37 1.23 -28.62
C ILE A 176 -10.76 -0.16 -28.08
N ILE A 177 -12.04 -0.54 -28.17
CA ILE A 177 -12.52 -1.79 -27.60
C ILE A 177 -11.86 -3.00 -28.26
N PRO A 178 -11.84 -3.15 -29.60
CA PRO A 178 -11.18 -4.29 -30.23
C PRO A 178 -9.67 -4.30 -30.00
N THR A 179 -9.03 -3.13 -29.98
CA THR A 179 -7.60 -3.02 -29.71
C THR A 179 -7.24 -3.52 -28.31
N LEU A 180 -8.02 -3.15 -27.29
CA LEU A 180 -7.82 -3.62 -25.92
C LEU A 180 -8.18 -5.10 -25.75
N ALA A 181 -9.23 -5.58 -26.42
CA ALA A 181 -9.58 -6.99 -26.42
C ALA A 181 -8.46 -7.85 -27.03
N ALA A 182 -7.85 -7.40 -28.13
CA ALA A 182 -6.73 -8.09 -28.77
C ALA A 182 -5.43 -8.05 -27.95
N ALA A 183 -5.21 -6.97 -27.19
CA ALA A 183 -4.04 -6.84 -26.33
C ALA A 183 -4.08 -7.77 -25.10
N GLY A 184 -5.28 -8.19 -24.69
CA GLY A 184 -5.49 -9.05 -23.52
C GLY A 184 -5.52 -8.29 -22.18
N PRO A 185 -5.56 -9.02 -21.05
CA PRO A 185 -5.56 -8.45 -19.71
C PRO A 185 -4.38 -7.49 -19.45
N LEU A 186 -4.64 -6.45 -18.67
CA LEU A 186 -3.62 -5.54 -18.14
C LEU A 186 -2.76 -6.29 -17.10
N LYS A 187 -1.44 -6.32 -17.30
CA LYS A 187 -0.48 -6.89 -16.34
C LYS A 187 0.03 -5.85 -15.37
N THR A 188 0.46 -4.71 -15.89
CA THR A 188 1.06 -3.64 -15.08
C THR A 188 0.69 -2.27 -15.63
N LEU A 189 0.50 -1.31 -14.73
CA LEU A 189 0.34 0.10 -15.06
C LEU A 189 1.46 0.90 -14.39
N LYS A 190 2.36 1.48 -15.18
CA LYS A 190 3.51 2.24 -14.68
C LYS A 190 3.31 3.73 -14.93
N PHE A 191 3.38 4.54 -13.88
CA PHE A 191 3.44 5.99 -14.02
C PHE A 191 4.73 6.43 -14.71
N LEU A 192 4.64 7.34 -15.67
CA LEU A 192 5.78 7.89 -16.39
C LEU A 192 6.07 9.33 -15.96
N ASN A 193 5.13 10.25 -16.14
CA ASN A 193 5.29 11.65 -15.81
C ASN A 193 3.93 12.34 -15.62
N SER A 194 3.98 13.58 -15.12
CA SER A 194 2.83 14.47 -14.97
C SER A 194 3.17 15.82 -15.59
N THR A 195 2.21 16.40 -16.31
CA THR A 195 2.25 17.77 -16.83
C THR A 195 1.00 18.50 -16.35
N ARG A 196 0.94 19.83 -16.54
CA ARG A 196 -0.27 20.61 -16.24
C ARG A 196 -0.88 21.14 -17.53
N SER A 197 -2.19 21.03 -17.64
CA SER A 197 -2.96 21.73 -18.68
C SER A 197 -2.98 23.25 -18.42
N GLU A 198 -3.41 24.02 -19.42
CA GLU A 198 -3.66 25.46 -19.29
C GLU A 198 -4.71 25.79 -18.21
N ALA A 199 -5.60 24.85 -17.90
CA ALA A 199 -6.60 24.97 -16.84
C ALA A 199 -6.10 24.47 -15.47
N GLU A 200 -4.78 24.34 -15.29
CA GLU A 200 -4.10 23.81 -14.10
C GLU A 200 -4.48 22.37 -13.69
N GLN A 201 -5.25 21.65 -14.51
CA GLN A 201 -5.53 20.24 -14.25
C GLN A 201 -4.30 19.39 -14.58
N PRO A 202 -3.92 18.45 -13.69
CA PRO A 202 -2.80 17.56 -13.96
C PRO A 202 -3.17 16.58 -15.09
N ILE A 203 -2.22 16.37 -15.99
CA ILE A 203 -2.27 15.40 -17.08
C ILE A 203 -1.19 14.38 -16.78
N HIS A 204 -1.59 13.15 -16.51
CA HIS A 204 -0.71 12.07 -16.15
C HIS A 204 -0.49 11.15 -17.34
N GLN A 205 0.74 10.67 -17.50
CA GLN A 205 1.10 9.69 -18.50
C GLN A 205 1.44 8.35 -17.84
N PHE A 206 0.85 7.27 -18.34
CA PHE A 206 1.08 5.91 -17.87
C PHE A 206 1.47 4.99 -19.03
N LEU A 207 2.32 4.02 -18.75
CA LEU A 207 2.57 2.87 -19.62
C LEU A 207 1.74 1.69 -19.10
N ALA A 208 0.77 1.24 -19.89
CA ALA A 208 0.00 0.04 -19.65
C ALA A 208 0.63 -1.13 -20.41
N GLU A 209 1.09 -2.15 -19.69
CA GLU A 209 1.58 -3.38 -20.30
C GLU A 209 0.48 -4.45 -20.22
N HIS A 210 0.05 -4.93 -21.37
CA HIS A 210 -0.91 -6.03 -21.51
C HIS A 210 -0.18 -7.32 -21.88
N GLU A 211 -0.92 -8.40 -22.10
CA GLU A 211 -0.35 -9.68 -22.52
C GLU A 211 0.34 -9.62 -23.89
N ALA A 212 -0.29 -8.96 -24.87
CA ALA A 212 0.16 -8.95 -26.26
C ALA A 212 0.62 -7.59 -26.77
N ALA A 213 0.45 -6.50 -26.00
CA ALA A 213 0.81 -5.15 -26.43
C ALA A 213 1.14 -4.23 -25.25
N LYS A 214 1.76 -3.09 -25.56
CA LYS A 214 1.95 -1.98 -24.62
C LYS A 214 1.25 -0.75 -25.18
N PHE A 215 0.62 0.03 -24.30
CA PHE A 215 -0.01 1.29 -24.66
C PHE A 215 0.42 2.39 -23.72
N MET A 216 0.70 3.55 -24.30
CA MET A 216 0.89 4.77 -23.56
C MET A 216 -0.46 5.48 -23.42
N TRP A 217 -0.83 5.76 -22.18
CA TRP A 217 -2.08 6.41 -21.83
C TRP A 217 -1.81 7.78 -21.24
N THR A 218 -2.40 8.80 -21.86
CA THR A 218 -2.42 10.16 -21.33
C THR A 218 -3.81 10.42 -20.77
N VAL A 219 -3.91 10.67 -19.46
CA VAL A 219 -5.18 10.79 -18.75
C VAL A 219 -5.18 12.03 -17.86
N SER A 220 -6.29 12.76 -17.86
CA SER A 220 -6.56 13.80 -16.86
C SER A 220 -7.85 13.47 -16.12
N VAL A 221 -7.78 13.54 -14.79
CA VAL A 221 -8.88 13.21 -13.89
C VAL A 221 -9.06 14.39 -12.94
N ASN A 222 -10.30 14.89 -12.82
CA ASN A 222 -10.59 15.97 -11.89
C ASN A 222 -10.71 15.46 -10.45
N ALA A 223 -10.87 16.38 -9.49
CA ALA A 223 -10.98 16.03 -8.07
C ALA A 223 -12.16 15.11 -7.70
N LYS A 224 -13.15 14.94 -8.60
CA LYS A 224 -14.30 14.04 -8.42
C LYS A 224 -14.12 12.67 -9.08
N GLY A 225 -12.95 12.38 -9.64
CA GLY A 225 -12.70 11.12 -10.36
C GLY A 225 -13.27 11.08 -11.78
N VAL A 226 -13.71 12.22 -12.33
CA VAL A 226 -14.24 12.30 -13.71
C VAL A 226 -13.10 12.56 -14.68
N VAL A 227 -13.04 11.76 -15.74
CA VAL A 227 -12.03 11.86 -16.80
C VAL A 227 -12.35 13.04 -17.71
N THR A 228 -11.40 13.96 -17.84
CA THR A 228 -11.49 15.15 -18.70
C THR A 228 -10.65 15.01 -19.96
N LEU A 229 -9.64 14.14 -19.95
CA LEU A 229 -8.80 13.79 -21.10
C LEU A 229 -8.49 12.30 -21.06
N LEU A 230 -8.60 11.62 -22.20
CA LEU A 230 -8.14 10.24 -22.37
C LEU A 230 -7.59 10.07 -23.79
N ILE A 231 -6.31 9.75 -23.90
CA ILE A 231 -5.64 9.47 -25.17
C ILE A 231 -4.87 8.16 -25.02
N MET A 232 -5.08 7.25 -25.97
CA MET A 232 -4.34 6.00 -26.08
C MET A 232 -3.41 6.07 -27.29
N GLN A 233 -2.14 5.69 -27.11
CA GLN A 233 -1.15 5.58 -28.16
C GLN A 233 -0.42 4.24 -28.04
N PRO A 234 0.11 3.67 -29.14
CA PRO A 234 1.03 2.54 -29.05
C PRO A 234 2.21 2.87 -28.12
N GLY A 235 2.51 1.98 -27.18
CA GLY A 235 3.68 2.08 -26.32
C GLY A 235 4.86 1.39 -26.99
N ASN A 236 5.84 2.17 -27.46
CA ASN A 236 7.13 1.63 -27.91
C ASN A 236 8.00 1.22 -26.72
#